data_AF-A0A7E5VYT1-F1
#
_entry.id   AF-A0A7E5VYT1-F1
#
_cell.length_a   1.000
_cell.length_b   1.000
_cell.length_c   1.000
_cell.angle_alpha   90.00
_cell.angle_beta   90.00
_cell.angle_gamma   90.00
#
_symmetry.space_group_name_H-M   'P 1'
#
loop_
_entity.id
_entity.type
_entity.pdbx_description
1 polymer ?
#
loop_
_entity_poly.entity_id
_entity_poly.type
_entity_poly.pdbx_seq_one_letter_code
_entity_poly.pdbx_strand_id
1 'polypeptide(L)'
;MSRRKRAKVETRELEEKLKQDDSESDQSEKSKITSSSPTSVGGRRESSSSRTADAKDKKEESKTEDTKNDDIEEINYKEMLNSLEGAAFQSRLPFDKMSSLEAECFSDLVGPSSHTFVQIRNRILKLWFEDPKKQLTQELAVQKMEAPYNGDPALVMRTHAFLERHGFINYGIYERTTPIPTPPKGKQRPKVIIIGAGVSGLAAARQLLSFGCEVVILEGRDRVGGRIVTYRKGPYVADLGAMVVTGLGGNPVTTLSVQMNMELHKIKQKCPLYEATGNQVPKHKDEMVEREFNRLLDATSYLSHQVDFNYYNDTPVSLGQALEWVIKLQQKNVKHKQIQHHKALITLQERLKTNINKMSDLKELLNSMKTEKDALLVERDKGVTGDASILQEFNLRRLNREMNLLCNEYDALVSTNSTVEEKIAQLETNPPSSVYLSVRDRQILDWHFANLEFANATPLGNLSLKHWDQDDDFEFTGNHLTVRNGYSCVPVALADGLDIRLGTAVTDIQYGGPGVTVKAVSTRNPSQPQTFKGNVSSPPITLPLFSYKMNSWLINDTLNHLCFSDYIAHLPTAKSSAVTSEQ
;
A
#
# COMPACT_ATOMS: atom_id res chain seq x y z
N MET A 1 5.11 -8.82 -6.05
CA MET A 1 4.04 -8.26 -5.19
C MET A 1 4.60 -8.10 -3.80
N SER A 2 5.19 -6.94 -3.50
CA SER A 2 5.68 -6.62 -2.15
C SER A 2 4.48 -6.32 -1.25
N ARG A 3 4.49 -6.82 -0.01
CA ARG A 3 3.41 -6.58 0.96
C ARG A 3 3.49 -5.15 1.49
N ARG A 4 2.48 -4.33 1.22
CA ARG A 4 2.37 -2.98 1.79
C ARG A 4 1.84 -3.06 3.22
N LYS A 5 2.73 -3.16 4.22
CA LYS A 5 2.34 -2.83 5.60
C LYS A 5 2.21 -1.31 5.74
N ARG A 6 1.01 -0.77 5.51
CA ARG A 6 0.69 0.61 5.88
C ARG A 6 0.78 0.73 7.40
N ALA A 7 1.70 1.54 7.91
CA ALA A 7 1.70 1.87 9.33
C ALA A 7 0.42 2.66 9.63
N LYS A 8 -0.41 2.20 10.57
CA LYS A 8 -1.46 3.04 11.14
C LYS A 8 -0.78 4.22 11.85
N VAL A 9 -0.79 5.38 11.21
CA VAL A 9 -0.50 6.64 11.89
C VAL A 9 -1.71 6.93 12.76
N GLU A 10 -1.61 6.61 14.06
CA GLU A 10 -2.57 7.10 15.03
C GLU A 10 -2.39 8.62 15.11
N THR A 11 -3.36 9.36 14.57
CA THR A 11 -3.34 10.82 14.40
C THR A 11 -3.12 11.60 15.71
N ARG A 12 -3.25 10.93 16.86
CA ARG A 12 -3.13 11.50 18.20
C ARG A 12 -1.68 11.75 18.64
N GLU A 13 -0.73 10.88 18.29
CA GLU A 13 0.67 11.04 18.73
C GLU A 13 1.38 12.25 18.07
N LEU A 14 0.93 12.65 16.88
CA LEU A 14 1.49 13.78 16.14
C LEU A 14 1.00 15.12 16.70
N GLU A 15 -0.26 15.20 17.13
CA GLU A 15 -0.80 16.38 17.81
C GLU A 15 -0.20 16.62 19.20
N GLU A 16 0.12 15.55 19.94
CA GLU A 16 0.75 15.67 21.27
C GLU A 16 2.21 16.13 21.16
N LYS A 17 2.98 15.65 20.17
CA LYS A 17 4.35 16.11 19.92
C LYS A 17 4.42 17.57 19.44
N LEU A 18 3.53 17.98 18.53
CA LEU A 18 3.47 19.37 18.05
C LEU A 18 3.09 20.37 19.15
N LYS A 19 2.29 19.96 20.15
CA LYS A 19 1.96 20.81 21.31
C LYS A 19 3.07 20.91 22.35
N GLN A 20 4.04 19.99 22.34
CA GLN A 20 5.15 19.99 23.29
C GLN A 20 6.24 20.99 22.85
N ASP A 21 6.61 20.98 21.56
CA ASP A 21 7.66 21.86 21.00
C ASP A 21 7.29 23.36 21.06
N ASP A 22 6.01 23.73 20.90
CA ASP A 22 5.57 25.14 21.02
C ASP A 22 5.64 25.69 22.47
N SER A 23 5.77 24.83 23.48
CA SER A 23 5.68 25.21 24.90
C SER A 23 6.99 25.54 25.60
N GLU A 24 8.15 25.22 25.00
CA GLU A 24 9.48 25.47 25.61
C GLU A 24 10.14 26.80 25.17
N SER A 25 9.45 27.63 24.38
CA SER A 25 10.05 28.81 23.72
C SER A 25 9.92 30.14 24.46
N ASP A 26 9.31 30.20 25.65
CA ASP A 26 9.12 31.47 26.38
C ASP A 26 9.32 31.37 27.90
N GLN A 27 9.85 32.46 28.48
CA GLN A 27 10.11 32.73 29.90
C GLN A 27 11.28 32.00 30.59
N SER A 28 12.48 32.59 30.46
CA SER A 28 13.45 32.63 31.55
C SER A 28 13.68 34.07 32.03
N GLU A 29 13.32 34.36 33.28
CA GLU A 29 14.01 35.27 34.24
C GLU A 29 13.09 35.76 35.39
N LYS A 30 13.29 35.25 36.63
CA LYS A 30 13.45 36.08 37.86
C LYS A 30 13.72 35.29 39.17
N SER A 31 14.97 35.35 39.60
CA SER A 31 15.45 35.55 41.00
C SER A 31 14.77 34.89 42.24
N LYS A 32 15.47 33.88 42.81
CA LYS A 32 16.26 33.91 44.09
C LYS A 32 15.55 33.89 45.49
N ILE A 33 16.10 33.07 46.43
CA ILE A 33 16.32 33.23 47.91
C ILE A 33 15.71 32.14 48.89
N THR A 34 16.61 31.43 49.63
CA THR A 34 16.48 30.67 50.94
C THR A 34 15.52 29.46 51.11
N SER A 35 15.71 28.46 52.02
CA SER A 35 16.86 27.94 52.83
C SER A 35 16.53 26.59 53.56
N SER A 36 17.57 25.90 54.10
CA SER A 36 17.60 24.94 55.25
C SER A 36 16.92 23.53 55.21
N SER A 37 17.72 22.47 54.93
CA SER A 37 18.28 21.41 55.84
C SER A 37 17.45 20.76 57.00
N PRO A 38 17.90 19.64 57.67
CA PRO A 38 18.37 18.31 57.18
C PRO A 38 18.08 17.06 58.11
N THR A 39 18.25 15.82 57.62
CA THR A 39 18.58 14.55 58.37
C THR A 39 18.91 13.45 57.33
N SER A 40 20.02 12.68 57.25
CA SER A 40 20.76 11.78 58.19
C SER A 40 19.86 10.69 58.82
N VAL A 41 20.19 9.38 58.96
CA VAL A 41 21.42 8.51 58.94
C VAL A 41 21.03 7.10 58.40
N GLY A 42 21.87 6.20 57.82
CA GLY A 42 23.29 6.26 57.43
C GLY A 42 24.15 5.01 57.78
N GLY A 43 24.11 3.92 56.97
CA GLY A 43 24.97 2.71 57.12
C GLY A 43 25.21 2.01 55.75
N ARG A 44 26.46 1.86 55.28
CA ARG A 44 27.47 0.81 55.60
C ARG A 44 27.00 -0.63 55.26
N ARG A 45 27.77 -1.48 54.57
CA ARG A 45 29.23 -1.44 54.27
C ARG A 45 29.58 -2.28 53.02
N GLU A 46 30.77 -2.03 52.48
CA GLU A 46 31.33 -2.64 51.26
C GLU A 46 32.07 -3.97 51.51
N SER A 47 32.58 -4.55 50.40
CA SER A 47 33.79 -5.40 50.30
C SER A 47 33.62 -6.89 50.69
N SER A 48 34.42 -7.85 50.17
CA SER A 48 35.52 -7.81 49.18
C SER A 48 35.71 -9.18 48.51
N SER A 49 36.55 -9.21 47.46
CA SER A 49 36.97 -10.40 46.71
C SER A 49 37.73 -11.47 47.50
N SER A 50 37.66 -12.72 47.05
CA SER A 50 38.79 -13.66 47.09
C SER A 50 38.79 -14.61 45.87
N ARG A 51 39.97 -15.07 45.47
CA ARG A 51 40.24 -15.98 44.34
C ARG A 51 40.60 -17.37 44.89
N THR A 52 40.27 -18.44 44.16
CA THR A 52 41.25 -19.47 43.69
C THR A 52 40.62 -20.51 42.75
N ALA A 53 41.48 -21.17 41.97
CA ALA A 53 41.26 -22.25 41.00
C ALA A 53 40.63 -23.54 41.62
N ASP A 54 40.32 -24.64 40.90
CA ASP A 54 40.75 -25.10 39.56
C ASP A 54 39.81 -26.25 39.08
N ALA A 55 39.52 -26.38 37.77
CA ALA A 55 39.09 -27.64 37.11
C ALA A 55 38.77 -27.46 35.61
N LYS A 56 39.16 -28.46 34.79
CA LYS A 56 38.93 -28.53 33.34
C LYS A 56 37.52 -29.04 33.02
N ASP A 57 36.88 -28.56 31.94
CA ASP A 57 36.84 -29.36 30.71
C ASP A 57 36.46 -28.55 29.44
N LYS A 58 36.75 -29.12 28.26
CA LYS A 58 36.52 -28.48 26.95
C LYS A 58 35.06 -28.59 26.49
N LYS A 59 34.56 -27.54 25.83
CA LYS A 59 33.47 -27.66 24.83
C LYS A 59 33.73 -26.76 23.63
N GLU A 60 33.48 -27.31 22.45
CA GLU A 60 33.61 -26.61 21.17
C GLU A 60 32.38 -25.70 20.96
N GLU A 61 32.60 -24.41 20.70
CA GLU A 61 31.54 -23.52 20.23
C GLU A 61 31.33 -23.71 18.73
N SER A 62 30.30 -24.48 18.38
CA SER A 62 29.79 -24.54 17.01
C SER A 62 29.19 -23.18 16.63
N LYS A 63 29.73 -22.55 15.57
CA LYS A 63 29.13 -21.36 14.95
C LYS A 63 27.75 -21.70 14.38
N THR A 64 26.68 -21.33 15.07
CA THR A 64 25.37 -21.11 14.43
C THR A 64 25.36 -19.74 13.79
N GLU A 65 25.27 -19.70 12.46
CA GLU A 65 24.94 -18.47 11.74
C GLU A 65 23.48 -18.11 12.05
N ASP A 66 23.25 -16.90 12.58
CA ASP A 66 21.90 -16.36 12.79
C ASP A 66 21.25 -15.98 11.45
N THR A 67 20.82 -16.99 10.68
CA THR A 67 19.77 -16.80 9.68
C THR A 67 18.45 -16.55 10.41
N LYS A 68 18.17 -15.27 10.69
CA LYS A 68 16.82 -14.81 11.00
C LYS A 68 15.92 -15.14 9.81
N ASN A 69 15.12 -16.19 9.93
CA ASN A 69 14.05 -16.47 8.98
C ASN A 69 12.98 -15.38 9.15
N ASP A 70 12.80 -14.53 8.13
CA ASP A 70 11.59 -13.72 7.95
C ASP A 70 10.39 -14.58 7.51
N ASP A 71 10.25 -15.78 8.07
CA ASP A 71 9.10 -16.66 7.91
C ASP A 71 7.97 -16.09 8.79
N ILE A 72 7.30 -15.06 8.27
CA ILE A 72 6.01 -14.57 8.77
C ILE A 72 5.10 -15.79 8.95
N GLU A 73 4.58 -15.95 10.17
CA GLU A 73 3.84 -17.12 10.64
C GLU A 73 2.92 -17.68 9.55
N GLU A 74 3.09 -18.97 9.28
CA GLU A 74 2.21 -19.70 8.39
C GLU A 74 0.82 -19.74 9.04
N ILE A 75 -0.05 -18.81 8.61
CA ILE A 75 -1.47 -18.82 8.98
C ILE A 75 -2.03 -20.17 8.58
N ASN A 76 -2.13 -21.05 9.58
CA ASN A 76 -2.70 -22.37 9.46
C ASN A 76 -4.19 -22.20 9.25
N TYR A 77 -4.61 -22.04 8.00
CA TYR A 77 -6.00 -21.75 7.65
C TYR A 77 -6.97 -22.80 8.21
N LYS A 78 -6.52 -24.05 8.43
CA LYS A 78 -7.31 -25.09 9.11
C LYS A 78 -7.58 -24.77 10.58
N GLU A 79 -6.60 -24.21 11.27
CA GLU A 79 -6.72 -23.81 12.67
C GLU A 79 -7.56 -22.54 12.84
N MET A 80 -7.38 -21.57 11.92
CA MET A 80 -8.28 -20.42 11.81
C MET A 80 -9.74 -20.88 11.60
N LEU A 81 -9.99 -21.83 10.68
CA LEU A 81 -11.32 -22.39 10.41
C LEU A 81 -11.93 -23.17 11.59
N ASN A 82 -11.15 -23.52 12.63
CA ASN A 82 -11.69 -24.18 13.82
C ASN A 82 -12.48 -23.21 14.72
N SER A 83 -12.32 -21.89 14.59
CA SER A 83 -13.06 -20.89 15.37
C SER A 83 -14.29 -20.34 14.62
N LEU A 84 -15.29 -19.87 15.37
CA LEU A 84 -16.47 -19.20 14.77
C LEU A 84 -16.10 -17.86 14.13
N GLU A 85 -15.12 -17.17 14.69
CA GLU A 85 -14.55 -15.93 14.16
C GLU A 85 -13.82 -16.18 12.85
N GLY A 86 -12.98 -17.21 12.78
CA GLY A 86 -12.28 -17.58 11.55
C GLY A 86 -13.22 -18.04 10.43
N ALA A 87 -14.35 -18.68 10.75
CA ALA A 87 -15.40 -19.00 9.76
C ALA A 87 -16.12 -17.75 9.21
N ALA A 88 -16.42 -16.77 10.07
CA ALA A 88 -16.96 -15.48 9.63
C ALA A 88 -15.94 -14.70 8.78
N PHE A 89 -14.70 -14.61 9.24
CA PHE A 89 -13.58 -14.00 8.54
C PHE A 89 -13.31 -14.65 7.17
N GLN A 90 -13.27 -15.98 7.09
CA GLN A 90 -13.10 -16.70 5.81
C GLN A 90 -14.23 -16.39 4.81
N SER A 91 -15.41 -16.06 5.32
CA SER A 91 -16.59 -15.68 4.54
C SER A 91 -16.66 -14.20 4.19
N ARG A 92 -15.69 -13.38 4.69
CA ARG A 92 -15.67 -11.91 4.61
C ARG A 92 -16.90 -11.26 5.27
N LEU A 93 -17.36 -11.84 6.37
CA LEU A 93 -18.48 -11.35 7.17
C LEU A 93 -17.98 -10.88 8.56
N PRO A 94 -18.53 -9.79 9.11
CA PRO A 94 -18.18 -9.33 10.45
C PRO A 94 -18.64 -10.36 11.49
N PHE A 95 -17.74 -10.79 12.37
CA PHE A 95 -18.01 -11.87 13.34
C PHE A 95 -19.11 -11.53 14.35
N ASP A 96 -19.17 -10.29 14.81
CA ASP A 96 -19.91 -9.81 15.97
C ASP A 96 -21.24 -9.11 15.65
N LYS A 97 -21.48 -8.79 14.37
CA LYS A 97 -22.65 -8.03 13.90
C LYS A 97 -23.18 -8.54 12.56
N MET A 98 -24.35 -8.04 12.19
CA MET A 98 -24.93 -8.22 10.86
C MET A 98 -24.30 -7.24 9.86
N SER A 99 -24.08 -7.72 8.65
CA SER A 99 -23.84 -6.91 7.45
C SER A 99 -25.14 -6.26 6.96
N SER A 100 -25.03 -5.25 6.09
CA SER A 100 -26.21 -4.55 5.54
C SER A 100 -27.16 -5.49 4.78
N LEU A 101 -26.62 -6.47 4.04
CA LEU A 101 -27.41 -7.48 3.31
C LEU A 101 -28.19 -8.41 4.25
N GLU A 102 -27.59 -8.78 5.38
CA GLU A 102 -28.27 -9.57 6.40
C GLU A 102 -29.36 -8.75 7.09
N ALA A 103 -29.09 -7.47 7.40
CA ALA A 103 -30.08 -6.57 8.02
C ALA A 103 -31.30 -6.32 7.11
N GLU A 104 -31.11 -6.31 5.79
CA GLU A 104 -32.20 -6.24 4.81
C GLU A 104 -33.02 -7.55 4.78
N CYS A 105 -32.35 -8.71 4.72
CA CYS A 105 -33.02 -10.02 4.64
C CYS A 105 -33.68 -10.49 5.95
N PHE A 106 -33.25 -9.94 7.09
CA PHE A 106 -33.70 -10.30 8.44
C PHE A 106 -34.10 -9.05 9.24
N SER A 107 -34.82 -8.13 8.58
CA SER A 107 -35.32 -6.88 9.18
C SER A 107 -36.28 -7.07 10.36
N ASP A 108 -36.77 -8.30 10.57
CA ASP A 108 -37.54 -8.72 11.75
C ASP A 108 -36.67 -8.96 13.01
N LEU A 109 -35.35 -9.10 12.88
CA LEU A 109 -34.45 -9.42 13.99
C LEU A 109 -33.84 -8.16 14.61
N VAL A 110 -34.25 -7.85 15.84
CA VAL A 110 -33.80 -6.68 16.60
C VAL A 110 -33.22 -7.11 17.95
N GLY A 111 -32.20 -6.40 18.44
CA GLY A 111 -31.64 -6.60 19.77
C GLY A 111 -31.07 -8.02 19.97
N PRO A 112 -31.43 -8.75 21.05
CA PRO A 112 -30.87 -10.09 21.32
C PRO A 112 -31.01 -11.08 20.15
N SER A 113 -32.09 -11.01 19.37
CA SER A 113 -32.35 -11.94 18.27
C SER A 113 -31.37 -11.78 17.10
N SER A 114 -30.85 -10.56 16.86
CA SER A 114 -29.83 -10.33 15.83
C SER A 114 -28.48 -10.93 16.22
N HIS A 115 -28.13 -10.88 17.51
CA HIS A 115 -26.93 -11.54 18.05
C HIS A 115 -27.05 -13.07 17.97
N THR A 116 -28.22 -13.64 18.29
CA THR A 116 -28.48 -15.09 18.11
C THR A 116 -28.35 -15.51 16.64
N PHE A 117 -28.87 -14.72 15.69
CA PHE A 117 -28.67 -14.95 14.26
C PHE A 117 -27.19 -14.95 13.86
N VAL A 118 -26.42 -13.95 14.30
CA VAL A 118 -24.97 -13.84 14.05
C VAL A 118 -24.22 -15.08 14.54
N GLN A 119 -24.55 -15.56 15.74
CA GLN A 119 -23.98 -16.80 16.28
C GLN A 119 -24.35 -18.05 15.47
N ILE A 120 -25.63 -18.21 15.13
CA ILE A 120 -26.15 -19.31 14.31
C ILE A 120 -25.46 -19.35 12.94
N ARG A 121 -25.36 -18.19 12.28
CA ARG A 121 -24.67 -17.98 11.01
C ARG A 121 -23.22 -18.43 11.09
N ASN A 122 -22.47 -17.93 12.08
CA ASN A 122 -21.05 -18.27 12.24
C ASN A 122 -20.87 -19.79 12.45
N ARG A 123 -21.79 -20.46 13.15
CA ARG A 123 -21.76 -21.92 13.33
C ARG A 123 -22.07 -22.68 12.03
N ILE A 124 -23.04 -22.24 11.24
CA ILE A 124 -23.36 -22.85 9.92
C ILE A 124 -22.18 -22.69 8.95
N LEU A 125 -21.54 -21.51 8.92
CA LEU A 125 -20.33 -21.27 8.12
C LEU A 125 -19.21 -22.25 8.53
N LYS A 126 -18.96 -22.40 9.84
CA LYS A 126 -17.98 -23.38 10.34
C LYS A 126 -18.32 -24.81 9.91
N LEU A 127 -19.58 -25.23 10.03
CA LEU A 127 -20.04 -26.57 9.61
C LEU A 127 -19.81 -26.83 8.11
N TRP A 128 -19.88 -25.81 7.26
CA TRP A 128 -19.55 -25.93 5.84
C TRP A 128 -18.04 -26.07 5.61
N PHE A 129 -17.21 -25.29 6.31
CA PHE A 129 -15.75 -25.38 6.18
C PHE A 129 -15.13 -26.63 6.81
N GLU A 130 -15.83 -27.34 7.70
CA GLU A 130 -15.45 -28.64 8.24
C GLU A 130 -15.40 -29.74 7.14
N ASP A 131 -16.33 -29.74 6.17
CA ASP A 131 -16.32 -30.64 5.00
C ASP A 131 -16.92 -29.98 3.74
N PRO A 132 -16.21 -29.05 3.08
CA PRO A 132 -16.72 -28.32 1.92
C PRO A 132 -16.82 -29.20 0.66
N LYS A 133 -16.49 -30.50 0.75
CA LYS A 133 -16.64 -31.46 -0.34
C LYS A 133 -18.05 -32.06 -0.42
N LYS A 134 -18.92 -31.80 0.57
CA LYS A 134 -20.29 -32.33 0.61
C LYS A 134 -21.30 -31.23 0.86
N GLN A 135 -22.50 -31.38 0.31
CA GLN A 135 -23.60 -30.46 0.57
C GLN A 135 -23.97 -30.45 2.06
N LEU A 136 -23.91 -29.28 2.70
CA LEU A 136 -24.50 -29.05 4.01
C LEU A 136 -26.00 -28.82 3.82
N THR A 137 -26.86 -29.79 4.14
CA THR A 137 -28.32 -29.63 4.01
C THR A 137 -28.92 -28.89 5.22
N GLN A 138 -30.17 -28.43 5.11
CA GLN A 138 -30.87 -27.76 6.23
C GLN A 138 -31.06 -28.70 7.41
N GLU A 139 -31.42 -29.95 7.13
CA GLU A 139 -31.65 -31.00 8.13
C GLU A 139 -30.35 -31.32 8.86
N LEU A 140 -29.24 -31.46 8.13
CA LEU A 140 -27.92 -31.71 8.71
C LEU A 140 -27.42 -30.51 9.51
N ALA A 141 -27.69 -29.29 9.05
CA ALA A 141 -27.37 -28.08 9.80
C ALA A 141 -28.13 -28.06 11.13
N VAL A 142 -29.45 -28.22 11.13
CA VAL A 142 -30.26 -28.30 12.36
C VAL A 142 -29.80 -29.45 13.28
N GLN A 143 -29.52 -30.63 12.72
CA GLN A 143 -29.07 -31.81 13.49
C GLN A 143 -27.71 -31.59 14.18
N LYS A 144 -26.78 -30.87 13.54
CA LYS A 144 -25.44 -30.58 14.08
C LYS A 144 -25.38 -29.35 14.99
N MET A 145 -26.51 -28.70 15.28
CA MET A 145 -26.55 -27.55 16.20
C MET A 145 -26.62 -28.02 17.64
N GLU A 146 -25.68 -27.51 18.43
CA GLU A 146 -25.59 -27.70 19.88
C GLU A 146 -26.08 -26.42 20.59
N ALA A 147 -26.33 -26.52 21.91
CA ALA A 147 -26.66 -25.34 22.71
C ALA A 147 -25.47 -24.34 22.72
N PRO A 148 -25.70 -23.02 22.66
CA PRO A 148 -27.01 -22.33 22.69
C PRO A 148 -27.69 -22.18 21.31
N TYR A 149 -27.07 -22.62 20.21
CA TYR A 149 -27.48 -22.31 18.84
C TYR A 149 -28.71 -23.09 18.34
N ASN A 150 -29.08 -24.17 19.03
CA ASN A 150 -30.21 -25.04 18.66
C ASN A 150 -31.58 -24.60 19.21
N GLY A 151 -31.66 -23.47 19.93
CA GLY A 151 -32.89 -23.00 20.56
C GLY A 151 -34.01 -22.57 19.61
N ASP A 152 -33.69 -22.21 18.36
CA ASP A 152 -34.67 -21.86 17.32
C ASP A 152 -34.30 -22.54 15.98
N PRO A 153 -34.83 -23.75 15.72
CA PRO A 153 -34.62 -24.46 14.46
C PRO A 153 -35.13 -23.70 13.23
N ALA A 154 -36.16 -22.87 13.35
CA ALA A 154 -36.69 -22.10 12.23
C ALA A 154 -35.71 -20.98 11.82
N LEU A 155 -35.09 -20.32 12.79
CA LEU A 155 -34.01 -19.36 12.54
C LEU A 155 -32.76 -20.04 11.95
N VAL A 156 -32.40 -21.26 12.39
CA VAL A 156 -31.33 -22.06 11.76
C VAL A 156 -31.64 -22.33 10.29
N MET A 157 -32.85 -22.79 9.96
CA MET A 157 -33.26 -23.04 8.57
C MET A 157 -33.29 -21.77 7.71
N ARG A 158 -33.80 -20.65 8.24
CA ARG A 158 -33.77 -19.34 7.54
C ARG A 158 -32.34 -18.88 7.28
N THR A 159 -31.45 -19.01 8.27
CA THR A 159 -30.04 -18.62 8.15
C THR A 159 -29.30 -19.48 7.14
N HIS A 160 -29.52 -20.80 7.16
CA HIS A 160 -28.98 -21.71 6.14
C HIS A 160 -29.46 -21.31 4.73
N ALA A 161 -30.77 -21.11 4.54
CA ALA A 161 -31.33 -20.72 3.24
C ALA A 161 -30.75 -19.41 2.71
N PHE A 162 -30.50 -18.43 3.59
CA PHE A 162 -29.81 -17.19 3.24
C PHE A 162 -28.36 -17.43 2.80
N LEU A 163 -27.59 -18.22 3.56
CA LEU A 163 -26.18 -18.51 3.27
C LEU A 163 -26.00 -19.31 1.98
N GLU A 164 -26.88 -20.29 1.72
CA GLU A 164 -26.89 -21.07 0.48
C GLU A 164 -27.30 -20.20 -0.72
N ARG A 165 -28.34 -19.36 -0.56
CA ARG A 165 -28.81 -18.46 -1.64
C ARG A 165 -27.74 -17.49 -2.11
N HIS A 166 -26.96 -16.92 -1.18
CA HIS A 166 -25.92 -15.94 -1.48
C HIS A 166 -24.52 -16.56 -1.71
N GLY A 167 -24.40 -17.90 -1.70
CA GLY A 167 -23.16 -18.61 -2.03
C GLY A 167 -22.07 -18.52 -0.96
N PHE A 168 -22.44 -18.33 0.32
CA PHE A 168 -21.51 -18.43 1.45
C PHE A 168 -21.23 -19.89 1.85
N ILE A 169 -22.19 -20.79 1.63
CA ILE A 169 -22.08 -22.25 1.76
C ILE A 169 -22.57 -22.93 0.47
N ASN A 170 -22.32 -24.23 0.32
CA ASN A 170 -22.81 -25.03 -0.81
C ASN A 170 -22.47 -24.41 -2.18
N TYR A 171 -21.23 -23.92 -2.33
CA TYR A 171 -20.69 -23.35 -3.56
C TYR A 171 -19.49 -24.13 -4.09
N GLY A 172 -19.17 -23.93 -5.37
CA GLY A 172 -18.04 -24.61 -6.02
C GLY A 172 -18.38 -26.04 -6.42
N ILE A 173 -17.56 -27.00 -6.00
CA ILE A 173 -17.60 -28.40 -6.42
C ILE A 173 -17.73 -29.29 -5.18
N TYR A 174 -18.93 -29.81 -4.95
CA TYR A 174 -19.27 -30.65 -3.81
C TYR A 174 -20.19 -31.80 -4.24
N GLU A 175 -20.10 -32.92 -3.51
CA GLU A 175 -21.03 -34.04 -3.60
C GLU A 175 -22.42 -33.59 -3.14
N ARG A 176 -23.40 -33.67 -4.04
CA ARG A 176 -24.78 -33.26 -3.79
C ARG A 176 -25.60 -34.43 -3.28
N THR A 177 -26.04 -34.37 -2.03
CA THR A 177 -26.83 -35.43 -1.39
C THR A 177 -28.32 -35.32 -1.70
N THR A 178 -28.80 -34.12 -2.06
CA THR A 178 -30.21 -33.86 -2.39
C THR A 178 -30.43 -33.76 -3.91
N PRO A 179 -31.56 -34.25 -4.46
CA PRO A 179 -31.86 -34.07 -5.87
C PRO A 179 -32.03 -32.59 -6.22
N ILE A 180 -31.72 -32.21 -7.47
CA ILE A 180 -31.93 -30.83 -7.95
C ILE A 180 -33.43 -30.50 -7.84
N PRO A 181 -33.81 -29.39 -7.16
CA PRO A 181 -35.21 -29.04 -6.94
C PRO A 181 -36.02 -29.08 -8.23
N THR A 182 -37.18 -29.76 -8.22
CA THR A 182 -38.12 -29.75 -9.35
C THR A 182 -38.96 -28.47 -9.30
N PRO A 183 -39.38 -27.92 -10.46
CA PRO A 183 -40.29 -26.78 -10.46
C PRO A 183 -41.64 -27.16 -9.82
N PRO A 184 -42.37 -26.21 -9.20
CA PRO A 184 -43.70 -26.46 -8.67
C PRO A 184 -44.65 -27.03 -9.73
N LYS A 185 -45.62 -27.86 -9.33
CA LYS A 185 -46.60 -28.47 -10.24
C LYS A 185 -47.24 -27.40 -11.14
N GLY A 186 -47.18 -27.62 -12.45
CA GLY A 186 -47.71 -26.69 -13.47
C GLY A 186 -46.77 -25.53 -13.86
N LYS A 187 -45.59 -25.39 -13.27
CA LYS A 187 -44.57 -24.41 -13.67
C LYS A 187 -43.40 -25.09 -14.39
N GLN A 188 -42.79 -24.37 -15.33
CA GLN A 188 -41.54 -24.78 -15.98
C GLN A 188 -40.33 -24.31 -15.16
N ARG A 189 -39.14 -24.87 -15.43
CA ARG A 189 -37.88 -24.34 -14.88
C ARG A 189 -37.62 -22.94 -15.48
N PRO A 190 -37.13 -21.96 -14.70
CA PRO A 190 -36.60 -20.72 -15.26
C PRO A 190 -35.39 -21.01 -16.16
N LYS A 191 -35.38 -20.49 -17.39
CA LYS A 191 -34.27 -20.65 -18.35
C LYS A 191 -33.36 -19.43 -18.30
N VAL A 192 -32.09 -19.63 -17.98
CA VAL A 192 -31.07 -18.58 -17.90
C VAL A 192 -30.00 -18.81 -18.97
N ILE A 193 -29.65 -17.74 -19.69
CA ILE A 193 -28.56 -17.73 -20.67
C ILE A 193 -27.40 -16.94 -20.06
N ILE A 194 -26.20 -17.53 -20.05
CA ILE A 194 -24.97 -16.91 -19.54
C ILE A 194 -24.00 -16.71 -20.70
N ILE A 195 -23.38 -15.53 -20.79
CA ILE A 195 -22.55 -15.13 -21.93
C ILE A 195 -21.07 -15.13 -21.51
N GLY A 196 -20.41 -16.26 -21.72
CA GLY A 196 -19.00 -16.49 -21.41
C GLY A 196 -18.79 -17.53 -20.31
N ALA A 197 -17.93 -18.51 -20.58
CA ALA A 197 -17.54 -19.59 -19.68
C ALA A 197 -16.25 -19.24 -18.90
N GLY A 198 -16.10 -17.97 -18.51
CA GLY A 198 -15.13 -17.55 -17.49
C GLY A 198 -15.56 -17.97 -16.08
N VAL A 199 -14.68 -17.86 -15.09
CA VAL A 199 -14.97 -18.30 -13.70
C VAL A 199 -16.26 -17.68 -13.13
N SER A 200 -16.56 -16.41 -13.42
CA SER A 200 -17.80 -15.77 -12.99
C SER A 200 -19.05 -16.42 -13.58
N GLY A 201 -19.06 -16.66 -14.90
CA GLY A 201 -20.17 -17.33 -15.59
C GLY A 201 -20.35 -18.78 -15.14
N LEU A 202 -19.25 -19.51 -14.97
CA LEU A 202 -19.25 -20.90 -14.47
C LEU A 202 -19.77 -20.98 -13.03
N ALA A 203 -19.30 -20.11 -12.13
CA ALA A 203 -19.77 -20.08 -10.74
C ALA A 203 -21.27 -19.75 -10.64
N ALA A 204 -21.73 -18.74 -11.39
CA ALA A 204 -23.14 -18.38 -11.47
C ALA A 204 -23.99 -19.55 -12.03
N ALA A 205 -23.52 -20.23 -13.08
CA ALA A 205 -24.19 -21.37 -13.67
C ALA A 205 -24.37 -22.53 -12.68
N ARG A 206 -23.34 -22.87 -11.90
CA ARG A 206 -23.42 -23.92 -10.87
C ARG A 206 -24.44 -23.58 -9.79
N GLN A 207 -24.46 -22.34 -9.27
CA GLN A 207 -25.45 -21.93 -8.27
C GLN A 207 -26.87 -21.97 -8.85
N LEU A 208 -27.10 -21.42 -10.05
CA LEU A 208 -28.42 -21.40 -10.68
C LEU A 208 -28.94 -22.81 -10.99
N LEU A 209 -28.07 -23.72 -11.47
CA LEU A 209 -28.40 -25.13 -11.67
C LEU A 209 -28.74 -25.82 -10.32
N SER A 210 -27.97 -25.53 -9.26
CA SER A 210 -28.25 -26.03 -7.90
C SER A 210 -29.61 -25.53 -7.38
N PHE A 211 -30.02 -24.31 -7.73
CA PHE A 211 -31.36 -23.79 -7.42
C PHE A 211 -32.47 -24.28 -8.35
N GLY A 212 -32.16 -25.17 -9.31
CA GLY A 212 -33.14 -25.79 -10.21
C GLY A 212 -33.49 -24.99 -11.47
N CYS A 213 -32.69 -23.99 -11.84
CA CYS A 213 -32.81 -23.34 -13.14
C CYS A 213 -32.32 -24.27 -14.27
N GLU A 214 -32.84 -24.06 -15.47
CA GLU A 214 -32.23 -24.56 -16.70
C GLU A 214 -31.22 -23.51 -17.17
N VAL A 215 -29.96 -23.89 -17.35
CA VAL A 215 -28.87 -22.95 -17.65
C VAL A 215 -28.13 -23.38 -18.91
N VAL A 216 -27.92 -22.45 -19.83
CA VAL A 216 -27.04 -22.62 -20.99
C VAL A 216 -25.99 -21.50 -21.01
N ILE A 217 -24.73 -21.87 -21.23
CA ILE A 217 -23.61 -20.93 -21.36
C ILE A 217 -23.20 -20.83 -22.83
N LEU A 218 -23.08 -19.61 -23.36
CA LEU A 218 -22.58 -19.32 -24.70
C LEU A 218 -21.17 -18.75 -24.58
N GLU A 219 -20.16 -19.43 -25.14
CA GLU A 219 -18.76 -19.00 -25.07
C GLU A 219 -18.20 -18.86 -26.48
N GLY A 220 -17.66 -17.67 -26.80
CA GLY A 220 -17.13 -17.38 -28.13
C GLY A 220 -15.84 -18.16 -28.46
N ARG A 221 -15.08 -18.57 -27.45
CA ARG A 221 -13.85 -19.36 -27.59
C ARG A 221 -14.15 -20.86 -27.67
N ASP A 222 -13.16 -21.61 -28.13
CA ASP A 222 -13.13 -23.07 -28.18
C ASP A 222 -12.84 -23.75 -26.82
N ARG A 223 -12.75 -22.97 -25.75
CA ARG A 223 -12.40 -23.41 -24.39
C ARG A 223 -13.10 -22.60 -23.30
N VAL A 224 -13.22 -23.19 -22.11
CA VAL A 224 -13.63 -22.49 -20.89
C VAL A 224 -12.48 -21.68 -20.26
N GLY A 225 -12.79 -20.97 -19.16
CA GLY A 225 -11.83 -20.25 -18.31
C GLY A 225 -11.64 -18.78 -18.67
N GLY A 226 -11.97 -18.35 -19.89
CA GLY A 226 -11.84 -16.96 -20.32
C GLY A 226 -10.40 -16.44 -20.19
N ARG A 227 -10.17 -15.54 -19.23
CA ARG A 227 -8.85 -14.97 -18.88
C ARG A 227 -7.95 -15.91 -18.06
N ILE A 228 -8.46 -17.02 -17.54
CA ILE A 228 -7.62 -18.11 -16.99
C ILE A 228 -7.22 -19.02 -18.15
N VAL A 229 -5.92 -19.08 -18.45
CA VAL A 229 -5.36 -19.76 -19.61
C VAL A 229 -4.08 -20.47 -19.21
N THR A 230 -4.08 -21.80 -19.26
CA THR A 230 -2.87 -22.60 -19.04
C THR A 230 -2.39 -23.18 -20.36
N TYR A 231 -1.18 -22.84 -20.77
CA TYR A 231 -0.44 -23.54 -21.81
C TYR A 231 0.04 -24.90 -21.29
N ARG A 232 -0.19 -25.96 -22.07
CA ARG A 232 0.23 -27.33 -21.75
C ARG A 232 0.85 -27.99 -22.97
N LYS A 233 2.10 -28.47 -22.87
CA LYS A 233 2.78 -29.23 -23.93
C LYS A 233 3.77 -30.23 -23.33
N GLY A 234 3.46 -31.52 -23.42
CA GLY A 234 4.24 -32.56 -22.74
C GLY A 234 4.24 -32.31 -21.22
N PRO A 235 5.41 -32.32 -20.55
CA PRO A 235 5.50 -32.03 -19.11
C PRO A 235 5.39 -30.53 -18.78
N TYR A 236 5.43 -29.64 -19.78
CA TYR A 236 5.43 -28.20 -19.54
C TYR A 236 4.02 -27.66 -19.31
N VAL A 237 3.86 -26.97 -18.18
CA VAL A 237 2.63 -26.28 -17.76
C VAL A 237 3.00 -24.86 -17.40
N ALA A 238 2.33 -23.87 -17.99
CA ALA A 238 2.55 -22.45 -17.70
C ALA A 238 1.23 -21.67 -17.84
N ASP A 239 0.92 -20.80 -16.89
CA ASP A 239 -0.25 -19.93 -16.98
C ASP A 239 0.09 -18.63 -17.74
N LEU A 240 -0.72 -18.32 -18.75
CA LEU A 240 -0.64 -17.12 -19.58
C LEU A 240 -1.60 -16.01 -19.09
N GLY A 241 -2.34 -16.28 -18.01
CA GLY A 241 -3.34 -15.40 -17.41
C GLY A 241 -3.20 -15.38 -15.90
N ALA A 242 -4.30 -15.60 -15.17
CA ALA A 242 -4.24 -15.74 -13.71
C ALA A 242 -3.33 -16.91 -13.31
N MET A 243 -2.29 -16.62 -12.51
CA MET A 243 -1.30 -17.59 -12.03
C MET A 243 -1.07 -17.56 -10.52
N VAL A 244 -1.56 -16.51 -9.83
CA VAL A 244 -1.37 -16.30 -8.39
C VAL A 244 -2.70 -16.36 -7.64
N VAL A 245 -2.69 -16.97 -6.46
CA VAL A 245 -3.70 -16.86 -5.41
C VAL A 245 -3.16 -15.89 -4.37
N THR A 246 -3.80 -14.73 -4.22
CA THR A 246 -3.46 -13.70 -3.24
C THR A 246 -4.04 -14.07 -1.88
N GLY A 247 -3.19 -14.54 -0.97
CA GLY A 247 -3.60 -14.99 0.37
C GLY A 247 -4.57 -16.19 0.36
N LEU A 248 -4.86 -16.72 1.55
CA LEU A 248 -5.88 -17.76 1.75
C LEU A 248 -6.93 -17.36 2.78
N GLY A 249 -6.58 -16.50 3.73
CA GLY A 249 -7.51 -15.98 4.73
C GLY A 249 -8.50 -14.99 4.11
N GLY A 250 -9.80 -15.30 4.21
CA GLY A 250 -10.87 -14.55 3.55
C GLY A 250 -11.09 -14.92 2.06
N ASN A 251 -10.19 -15.67 1.44
CA ASN A 251 -10.22 -15.95 0.00
C ASN A 251 -11.13 -17.18 -0.33
N PRO A 252 -12.15 -17.06 -1.19
CA PRO A 252 -13.01 -18.20 -1.55
C PRO A 252 -12.27 -19.29 -2.36
N VAL A 253 -11.13 -18.97 -2.99
CA VAL A 253 -10.28 -19.97 -3.68
C VAL A 253 -9.73 -21.00 -2.70
N THR A 254 -9.62 -20.69 -1.40
CA THR A 254 -9.25 -21.65 -0.35
C THR A 254 -10.24 -22.80 -0.24
N THR A 255 -11.54 -22.56 -0.45
CA THR A 255 -12.54 -23.62 -0.45
C THR A 255 -12.45 -24.47 -1.72
N LEU A 256 -12.27 -23.81 -2.87
CA LEU A 256 -12.06 -24.49 -4.16
C LEU A 256 -10.80 -25.37 -4.13
N SER A 257 -9.71 -24.92 -3.51
CA SER A 257 -8.45 -25.66 -3.45
C SER A 257 -8.57 -26.97 -2.65
N VAL A 258 -9.37 -26.97 -1.58
CA VAL A 258 -9.73 -28.18 -0.82
C VAL A 258 -10.62 -29.10 -1.65
N GLN A 259 -11.62 -28.54 -2.35
CA GLN A 259 -12.58 -29.31 -3.16
C GLN A 259 -11.88 -30.08 -4.29
N MET A 260 -11.02 -29.42 -5.09
CA MET A 260 -10.38 -30.01 -6.28
C MET A 260 -8.92 -30.45 -6.07
N ASN A 261 -8.37 -30.34 -4.85
CA ASN A 261 -6.98 -30.68 -4.50
C ASN A 261 -5.94 -29.92 -5.36
N MET A 262 -5.97 -28.59 -5.33
CA MET A 262 -5.03 -27.73 -6.07
C MET A 262 -3.60 -27.80 -5.52
N GLU A 263 -2.60 -27.83 -6.40
CA GLU A 263 -1.18 -27.83 -6.01
C GLU A 263 -0.64 -26.42 -5.72
N LEU A 264 -1.11 -25.82 -4.62
CA LEU A 264 -0.70 -24.48 -4.22
C LEU A 264 0.74 -24.45 -3.67
N HIS A 265 1.59 -23.56 -4.20
CA HIS A 265 2.98 -23.41 -3.80
C HIS A 265 3.31 -21.96 -3.42
N LYS A 266 3.87 -21.74 -2.22
CA LYS A 266 4.21 -20.39 -1.71
C LYS A 266 5.24 -19.68 -2.62
N ILE A 267 5.00 -18.41 -2.91
CA ILE A 267 5.95 -17.53 -3.62
C ILE A 267 6.97 -16.99 -2.61
N LYS A 268 8.26 -17.28 -2.84
CA LYS A 268 9.36 -16.65 -2.08
C LYS A 268 9.50 -15.20 -2.54
N GLN A 269 9.52 -14.25 -1.60
CA GLN A 269 9.52 -12.82 -1.92
C GLN A 269 10.89 -12.26 -2.35
N LYS A 270 11.98 -13.01 -2.13
CA LYS A 270 13.35 -12.61 -2.52
C LYS A 270 13.45 -12.45 -4.04
N CYS A 271 13.51 -11.20 -4.50
CA CYS A 271 13.58 -10.81 -5.91
C CYS A 271 14.87 -9.99 -6.17
N PRO A 272 16.01 -10.64 -6.47
CA PRO A 272 17.25 -9.91 -6.74
C PRO A 272 17.16 -9.14 -8.05
N LEU A 273 17.44 -7.83 -8.01
CA LEU A 273 17.44 -6.97 -9.20
C LEU A 273 18.77 -7.07 -9.96
N TYR A 274 18.70 -7.00 -11.29
CA TYR A 274 19.84 -6.99 -12.20
C TYR A 274 19.75 -5.79 -13.14
N GLU A 275 20.87 -5.13 -13.36
CA GLU A 275 20.96 -3.96 -14.24
C GLU A 275 21.05 -4.38 -15.71
N ALA A 276 20.88 -3.41 -16.62
CA ALA A 276 21.07 -3.64 -18.06
C ALA A 276 22.47 -4.16 -18.45
N THR A 277 23.45 -4.05 -17.55
CA THR A 277 24.81 -4.62 -17.70
C THR A 277 24.91 -6.10 -17.31
N GLY A 278 23.83 -6.70 -16.80
CA GLY A 278 23.81 -8.06 -16.24
C GLY A 278 24.35 -8.18 -14.80
N ASN A 279 24.85 -7.09 -14.22
CA ASN A 279 25.32 -7.08 -12.84
C ASN A 279 24.15 -7.00 -11.85
N GLN A 280 24.24 -7.70 -10.72
CA GLN A 280 23.25 -7.62 -9.65
C GLN A 280 23.33 -6.25 -8.95
N VAL A 281 22.18 -5.63 -8.66
CA VAL A 281 22.09 -4.41 -7.86
C VAL A 281 22.60 -4.70 -6.44
N PRO A 282 23.52 -3.88 -5.88
CA PRO A 282 23.96 -4.05 -4.49
C PRO A 282 22.81 -3.91 -3.50
N LYS A 283 22.70 -4.83 -2.53
CA LYS A 283 21.59 -4.88 -1.55
C LYS A 283 21.28 -3.52 -0.88
N HIS A 284 22.30 -2.74 -0.51
CA HIS A 284 22.09 -1.43 0.11
C HIS A 284 21.45 -0.38 -0.83
N LYS A 285 21.61 -0.53 -2.15
CA LYS A 285 20.94 0.33 -3.16
C LYS A 285 19.50 -0.10 -3.37
N ASP A 286 19.27 -1.41 -3.45
CA ASP A 286 17.94 -2.03 -3.51
C ASP A 286 17.05 -1.51 -2.34
N GLU A 287 17.50 -1.73 -1.10
CA GLU A 287 16.82 -1.29 0.13
C GLU A 287 16.72 0.24 0.31
N MET A 288 17.57 1.02 -0.36
CA MET A 288 17.52 2.48 -0.35
C MET A 288 16.44 2.99 -1.32
N VAL A 289 16.42 2.45 -2.53
CA VAL A 289 15.47 2.86 -3.58
C VAL A 289 14.07 2.33 -3.28
N GLU A 290 13.91 1.11 -2.75
CA GLU A 290 12.60 0.61 -2.30
C GLU A 290 12.00 1.50 -1.19
N ARG A 291 12.80 1.95 -0.22
CA ARG A 291 12.33 2.91 0.81
C ARG A 291 11.90 4.24 0.20
N GLU A 292 12.64 4.77 -0.76
CA GLU A 292 12.28 6.05 -1.37
C GLU A 292 11.07 5.92 -2.30
N PHE A 293 10.91 4.79 -3.00
CA PHE A 293 9.68 4.44 -3.72
C PHE A 293 8.45 4.45 -2.81
N ASN A 294 8.52 3.78 -1.65
CA ASN A 294 7.43 3.77 -0.68
C ASN A 294 7.14 5.17 -0.12
N ARG A 295 8.18 5.97 0.20
CA ARG A 295 8.04 7.37 0.63
C ARG A 295 7.39 8.27 -0.43
N LEU A 296 7.65 8.02 -1.72
CA LEU A 296 7.00 8.72 -2.83
C LEU A 296 5.50 8.37 -2.91
N LEU A 297 5.13 7.10 -2.73
CA LEU A 297 3.72 6.69 -2.66
C LEU A 297 2.99 7.33 -1.47
N ASP A 298 3.59 7.32 -0.28
CA ASP A 298 3.01 7.96 0.91
C ASP A 298 2.87 9.49 0.71
N ALA A 299 3.83 10.13 0.05
CA ALA A 299 3.74 11.54 -0.33
C ALA A 299 2.60 11.82 -1.33
N THR A 300 2.34 10.92 -2.30
CA THR A 300 1.17 11.04 -3.18
C THR A 300 -0.16 10.78 -2.45
N SER A 301 -0.18 9.85 -1.49
CA SER A 301 -1.33 9.63 -0.61
C SER A 301 -1.64 10.87 0.24
N TYR A 302 -0.61 11.53 0.79
CA TYR A 302 -0.74 12.80 1.51
C TYR A 302 -1.27 13.91 0.60
N LEU A 303 -0.70 14.06 -0.60
CA LEU A 303 -1.11 15.06 -1.59
C LEU A 303 -2.59 14.90 -1.99
N SER A 304 -3.06 13.67 -2.14
CA SER A 304 -4.47 13.35 -2.46
C SER A 304 -5.42 13.58 -1.28
N HIS A 305 -5.06 13.18 -0.06
CA HIS A 305 -6.01 13.11 1.07
C HIS A 305 -5.94 14.30 2.03
N GLN A 306 -4.77 14.94 2.17
CA GLN A 306 -4.54 16.04 3.12
C GLN A 306 -4.53 17.41 2.43
N VAL A 307 -4.12 17.46 1.16
CA VAL A 307 -4.08 18.69 0.34
C VAL A 307 -5.27 18.75 -0.65
N ASP A 308 -6.07 17.68 -0.74
CA ASP A 308 -7.15 17.47 -1.73
C ASP A 308 -6.74 17.76 -3.19
N PHE A 309 -5.46 17.55 -3.51
CA PHE A 309 -4.89 17.86 -4.83
C PHE A 309 -5.19 16.74 -5.83
N ASN A 310 -6.48 16.58 -6.13
CA ASN A 310 -7.04 15.51 -6.95
C ASN A 310 -7.43 15.97 -8.37
N TYR A 311 -7.42 17.29 -8.63
CA TYR A 311 -7.73 17.89 -9.93
C TYR A 311 -6.70 18.97 -10.29
N TYR A 312 -6.40 19.06 -11.58
CA TYR A 312 -5.54 20.11 -12.16
C TYR A 312 -6.11 20.54 -13.51
N ASN A 313 -6.39 21.83 -13.70
CA ASN A 313 -7.03 22.40 -14.89
C ASN A 313 -8.28 21.60 -15.33
N ASP A 314 -9.20 21.35 -14.38
CA ASP A 314 -10.43 20.56 -14.55
C ASP A 314 -10.25 19.10 -15.00
N THR A 315 -9.01 18.60 -15.05
CA THR A 315 -8.70 17.19 -15.30
C THR A 315 -8.35 16.45 -14.00
N PRO A 316 -8.80 15.19 -13.81
CA PRO A 316 -8.43 14.40 -12.65
C PRO A 316 -6.94 14.06 -12.69
N VAL A 317 -6.25 14.20 -11.56
CA VAL A 317 -4.82 13.91 -11.45
C VAL A 317 -4.59 12.41 -11.42
N SER A 318 -3.62 11.93 -12.22
CA SER A 318 -3.19 10.54 -12.17
C SER A 318 -2.03 10.30 -11.20
N LEU A 319 -1.88 9.06 -10.73
CA LEU A 319 -0.80 8.67 -9.84
C LEU A 319 0.58 8.96 -10.44
N GLY A 320 0.75 8.72 -11.75
CA GLY A 320 1.98 9.03 -12.48
C GLY A 320 2.33 10.52 -12.48
N GLN A 321 1.35 11.41 -12.68
CA GLN A 321 1.54 12.87 -12.60
C GLN A 321 1.95 13.28 -11.18
N ALA A 322 1.24 12.76 -10.17
CA ALA A 322 1.52 13.06 -8.77
C ALA A 322 2.94 12.63 -8.37
N LEU A 323 3.37 11.42 -8.74
CA LEU A 323 4.73 10.92 -8.51
C LEU A 323 5.78 11.82 -9.18
N GLU A 324 5.57 12.23 -10.43
CA GLU A 324 6.50 13.10 -11.14
C GLU A 324 6.62 14.49 -10.46
N TRP A 325 5.50 15.06 -10.01
CA TRP A 325 5.47 16.33 -9.29
C TRP A 325 6.15 16.23 -7.91
N VAL A 326 5.93 15.16 -7.14
CA VAL A 326 6.64 14.92 -5.88
C VAL A 326 8.15 14.80 -6.11
N ILE A 327 8.59 14.04 -7.13
CA ILE A 327 10.02 13.93 -7.47
C ILE A 327 10.61 15.30 -7.84
N LYS A 328 9.90 16.11 -8.65
CA LYS A 328 10.32 17.48 -8.99
C LYS A 328 10.43 18.38 -7.76
N LEU A 329 9.53 18.23 -6.78
CA LEU A 329 9.60 18.95 -5.49
C LEU A 329 10.82 18.52 -4.65
N GLN A 330 11.17 17.23 -4.60
CA GLN A 330 12.39 16.78 -3.91
C GLN A 330 13.66 17.28 -4.59
N GLN A 331 13.71 17.26 -5.93
CA GLN A 331 14.82 17.85 -6.69
C GLN A 331 14.97 19.36 -6.43
N LYS A 332 13.84 20.10 -6.37
CA LYS A 332 13.81 21.51 -5.99
C LYS A 332 14.33 21.73 -4.57
N ASN A 333 13.94 20.88 -3.61
CA ASN A 333 14.39 20.94 -2.22
C ASN A 333 15.93 20.76 -2.10
N VAL A 334 16.50 19.78 -2.81
CA VAL A 334 17.97 19.59 -2.86
C VAL A 334 18.67 20.85 -3.38
N LYS A 335 18.20 21.43 -4.50
CA LYS A 335 18.74 22.70 -5.01
C LYS A 335 18.57 23.85 -4.03
N HIS A 336 17.47 23.91 -3.28
CA HIS A 336 17.25 24.95 -2.28
C HIS A 336 18.25 24.85 -1.13
N LYS A 337 18.51 23.64 -0.61
CA LYS A 337 19.54 23.38 0.42
C LYS A 337 20.94 23.76 -0.07
N GLN A 338 21.27 23.44 -1.33
CA GLN A 338 22.52 23.87 -1.95
C GLN A 338 22.64 25.40 -2.00
N ILE A 339 21.59 26.12 -2.41
CA ILE A 339 21.58 27.58 -2.46
C ILE A 339 21.71 28.18 -1.05
N GLN A 340 21.00 27.65 -0.05
CA GLN A 340 21.10 28.10 1.34
C GLN A 340 22.54 27.93 1.89
N HIS A 341 23.16 26.77 1.62
CA HIS A 341 24.53 26.47 2.02
C HIS A 341 25.55 27.44 1.40
N HIS A 342 25.49 27.66 0.09
CA HIS A 342 26.39 28.62 -0.58
C HIS A 342 26.13 30.07 -0.13
N LYS A 343 24.87 30.45 0.15
CA LYS A 343 24.56 31.75 0.74
C LYS A 343 25.18 31.92 2.12
N ALA A 344 25.15 30.90 2.97
CA ALA A 344 25.80 30.95 4.29
C ALA A 344 27.32 31.14 4.18
N LEU A 345 27.97 30.41 3.25
CA LEU A 345 29.40 30.60 2.94
C LEU A 345 29.70 32.03 2.45
N ILE A 346 28.94 32.54 1.48
CA ILE A 346 29.10 33.90 0.96
C ILE A 346 28.95 34.93 2.08
N THR A 347 27.93 34.83 2.93
CA THR A 347 27.72 35.75 4.06
C THR A 347 28.90 35.75 5.04
N LEU A 348 29.51 34.59 5.31
CA LEU A 348 30.70 34.49 6.16
C LEU A 348 31.95 35.06 5.47
N GLN A 349 32.13 34.81 4.17
CA GLN A 349 33.23 35.35 3.38
C GLN A 349 33.13 36.88 3.20
N GLU A 350 31.92 37.43 3.02
CA GLU A 350 31.68 38.89 2.99
C GLU A 350 31.96 39.54 4.34
N ARG A 351 31.58 38.89 5.45
CA ARG A 351 31.95 39.33 6.81
C ARG A 351 33.48 39.31 7.00
N LEU A 352 34.15 38.23 6.60
CA LEU A 352 35.59 38.09 6.69
C LEU A 352 36.31 39.18 5.88
N LYS A 353 35.89 39.39 4.62
CA LYS A 353 36.38 40.49 3.76
C LYS A 353 36.17 41.87 4.40
N THR A 354 35.00 42.11 4.99
CA THR A 354 34.71 43.38 5.67
C THR A 354 35.63 43.61 6.87
N ASN A 355 35.88 42.56 7.67
CA ASN A 355 36.81 42.62 8.79
C ASN A 355 38.26 42.83 8.34
N ILE A 356 38.70 42.11 7.28
CA ILE A 356 40.05 42.27 6.71
C ILE A 356 40.29 43.71 6.21
N ASN A 357 39.30 44.30 5.53
CA ASN A 357 39.39 45.71 5.11
C ASN A 357 39.56 46.64 6.31
N LYS A 358 38.70 46.53 7.35
CA LYS A 358 38.83 47.31 8.59
C LYS A 358 40.18 47.12 9.28
N MET A 359 40.70 45.89 9.31
CA MET A 359 42.03 45.60 9.88
C MET A 359 43.15 46.27 9.07
N SER A 360 43.00 46.39 7.75
CA SER A 360 43.92 47.16 6.91
C SER A 360 43.88 48.65 7.26
N ASP A 361 42.68 49.24 7.32
CA ASP A 361 42.47 50.65 7.65
C ASP A 361 43.04 50.99 9.05
N LEU A 362 42.75 50.16 10.06
CA LEU A 362 43.28 50.30 11.42
C LEU A 362 44.82 50.21 11.45
N LYS A 363 45.41 49.33 10.65
CA LYS A 363 46.87 49.15 10.58
C LYS A 363 47.56 50.34 9.92
N GLU A 364 46.96 50.92 8.88
CA GLU A 364 47.45 52.17 8.27
C GLU A 364 47.36 53.35 9.24
N LEU A 365 46.22 53.49 9.95
CA LEU A 365 46.05 54.52 10.97
C LEU A 365 47.07 54.37 12.12
N LEU A 366 47.26 53.16 12.64
CA LEU A 366 48.26 52.87 13.68
C LEU A 366 49.69 53.20 13.23
N ASN A 367 50.04 52.97 11.95
CA ASN A 367 51.35 53.36 11.40
C ASN A 367 51.50 54.89 11.32
N SER A 368 50.45 55.61 10.94
CA SER A 368 50.43 57.07 10.93
C SER A 368 50.60 57.65 12.34
N MET A 369 49.79 57.18 13.30
CA MET A 369 49.86 57.60 14.70
C MET A 369 51.20 57.24 15.36
N LYS A 370 51.81 56.10 15.00
CA LYS A 370 53.16 55.76 15.43
C LYS A 370 54.19 56.78 14.94
N THR A 371 54.09 57.19 13.67
CA THR A 371 54.98 58.19 13.08
C THR A 371 54.85 59.56 13.77
N GLU A 372 53.62 59.97 14.09
CA GLU A 372 53.34 61.18 14.91
C GLU A 372 53.92 61.05 16.33
N LYS A 373 53.75 59.89 16.97
CA LYS A 373 54.28 59.62 18.31
C LYS A 373 55.80 59.69 18.35
N ASP A 374 56.47 59.09 17.37
CA ASP A 374 57.92 59.08 17.26
C ASP A 374 58.45 60.52 17.04
N ALA A 375 57.75 61.35 16.26
CA ALA A 375 58.06 62.77 16.11
C ALA A 375 57.90 63.56 17.43
N LEU A 376 56.78 63.39 18.15
CA LEU A 376 56.54 64.05 19.44
C LEU A 376 57.55 63.64 20.52
N LEU A 377 58.03 62.39 20.51
CA LEU A 377 59.10 61.94 21.40
C LEU A 377 60.43 62.66 21.10
N VAL A 378 60.79 62.81 19.82
CA VAL A 378 61.96 63.59 19.39
C VAL A 378 61.85 65.07 19.77
N GLU A 379 60.66 65.65 19.83
CA GLU A 379 60.46 67.02 20.32
C GLU A 379 60.54 67.15 21.84
N ARG A 380 59.99 66.20 22.59
CA ARG A 380 60.09 66.16 24.07
C ARG A 380 61.54 66.16 24.52
N ASP A 381 62.40 65.41 23.84
CA ASP A 381 63.82 65.26 24.18
C ASP A 381 64.64 66.55 23.91
N LYS A 382 64.04 67.59 23.30
CA LYS A 382 64.64 68.94 23.15
C LYS A 382 64.46 69.84 24.38
N GLY A 383 63.72 69.42 25.40
CA GLY A 383 63.73 70.04 26.74
C GLY A 383 63.00 71.38 26.86
N VAL A 384 61.67 71.39 26.68
CA VAL A 384 60.82 72.58 26.86
C VAL A 384 60.29 72.68 28.30
N THR A 385 60.31 73.88 28.89
CA THR A 385 59.84 74.17 30.27
C THR A 385 58.60 75.07 30.29
N GLY A 386 57.68 74.86 31.25
CA GLY A 386 56.43 75.61 31.39
C GLY A 386 55.22 74.90 30.76
N ASP A 387 54.14 75.64 30.48
CA ASP A 387 52.85 75.08 30.02
C ASP A 387 52.96 74.21 28.76
N ALA A 388 53.92 74.51 27.88
CA ALA A 388 54.21 73.71 26.68
C ALA A 388 54.67 72.27 27.00
N SER A 389 55.35 72.06 28.14
CA SER A 389 55.78 70.73 28.62
C SER A 389 54.58 69.86 28.99
N ILE A 390 53.59 70.45 29.67
CA ILE A 390 52.35 69.78 30.07
C ILE A 390 51.53 69.40 28.82
N LEU A 391 51.48 70.26 27.81
CA LEU A 391 50.78 70.00 26.55
C LEU A 391 51.44 68.88 25.73
N GLN A 392 52.77 68.83 25.67
CA GLN A 392 53.51 67.73 25.02
C GLN A 392 53.24 66.38 25.71
N GLU A 393 53.33 66.33 27.04
CA GLU A 393 53.04 65.11 27.81
C GLU A 393 51.56 64.69 27.69
N PHE A 394 50.62 65.65 27.67
CA PHE A 394 49.21 65.37 27.40
C PHE A 394 49.00 64.74 26.03
N ASN A 395 49.60 65.30 24.97
CA ASN A 395 49.48 64.77 23.61
C ASN A 395 50.07 63.36 23.50
N LEU A 396 51.25 63.11 24.08
CA LEU A 396 51.85 61.77 24.13
C LEU A 396 50.95 60.75 24.87
N ARG A 397 50.37 61.12 26.02
CA ARG A 397 49.44 60.24 26.76
C ARG A 397 48.13 60.01 26.01
N ARG A 398 47.57 61.04 25.39
CA ARG A 398 46.38 60.96 24.53
C ARG A 398 46.62 59.98 23.39
N LEU A 399 47.69 60.20 22.61
CA LEU A 399 48.03 59.38 21.45
C LEU A 399 48.31 57.92 21.85
N ASN A 400 49.01 57.71 22.97
CA ASN A 400 49.25 56.36 23.50
C ASN A 400 47.95 55.65 23.94
N ARG A 401 46.97 56.38 24.51
CA ARG A 401 45.65 55.84 24.84
C ARG A 401 44.86 55.50 23.58
N GLU A 402 44.83 56.39 22.59
CA GLU A 402 44.11 56.18 21.33
C GLU A 402 44.70 55.00 20.55
N MET A 403 46.03 54.90 20.43
CA MET A 403 46.71 53.73 19.84
C MET A 403 46.37 52.43 20.57
N ASN A 404 46.39 52.40 21.91
CA ASN A 404 46.05 51.20 22.68
C ASN A 404 44.59 50.75 22.44
N LEU A 405 43.65 51.68 22.25
CA LEU A 405 42.26 51.35 21.92
C LEU A 405 42.15 50.72 20.52
N LEU A 406 42.86 51.26 19.53
CA LEU A 406 42.89 50.72 18.16
C LEU A 406 43.58 49.34 18.10
N CYS A 407 44.63 49.10 18.90
CA CYS A 407 45.24 47.77 19.04
C CYS A 407 44.23 46.75 19.61
N ASN A 408 43.50 47.10 20.67
CA ASN A 408 42.48 46.22 21.25
C ASN A 408 41.35 45.91 20.25
N GLU A 409 40.94 46.88 19.42
CA GLU A 409 39.96 46.66 18.35
C GLU A 409 40.51 45.72 17.25
N TYR A 410 41.78 45.89 16.87
CA TYR A 410 42.45 45.01 15.92
C TYR A 410 42.52 43.56 16.43
N ASP A 411 42.93 43.35 17.69
CA ASP A 411 43.01 42.01 18.30
C ASP A 411 41.62 41.34 18.42
N ALA A 412 40.57 42.12 18.70
CA ALA A 412 39.19 41.63 18.68
C ALA A 412 38.73 41.20 17.27
N LEU A 413 39.16 41.91 16.21
CA LEU A 413 38.91 41.53 14.83
C LEU A 413 39.70 40.27 14.42
N VAL A 414 40.95 40.10 14.87
CA VAL A 414 41.74 38.85 14.67
C VAL A 414 40.99 37.64 15.23
N SER A 415 40.56 37.72 16.50
CA SER A 415 39.81 36.64 17.18
C SER A 415 38.47 36.34 16.48
N THR A 416 37.78 37.39 16.05
CA THR A 416 36.53 37.27 15.28
C THR A 416 36.76 36.58 13.93
N ASN A 417 37.87 36.88 13.23
CA ASN A 417 38.19 36.28 11.94
C ASN A 417 38.50 34.78 12.07
N SER A 418 39.32 34.37 13.04
CA SER A 418 39.58 32.95 13.33
C SER A 418 38.27 32.16 13.50
N THR A 419 37.32 32.72 14.26
CA THR A 419 36.00 32.11 14.48
C THR A 419 35.15 32.02 13.20
N VAL A 420 35.31 32.97 12.26
CA VAL A 420 34.60 32.97 10.97
C VAL A 420 35.24 31.98 10.00
N GLU A 421 36.56 31.90 9.97
CA GLU A 421 37.34 30.96 9.15
C GLU A 421 37.07 29.50 9.55
N GLU A 422 37.03 29.20 10.85
CA GLU A 422 36.62 27.88 11.37
C GLU A 422 35.20 27.48 10.88
N LYS A 423 34.26 28.42 10.89
CA LYS A 423 32.88 28.17 10.43
C LYS A 423 32.79 27.98 8.92
N ILE A 424 33.63 28.67 8.14
CA ILE A 424 33.75 28.44 6.69
C ILE A 424 34.27 27.02 6.43
N ALA A 425 35.36 26.61 7.09
CA ALA A 425 35.93 25.27 6.94
C ALA A 425 34.95 24.14 7.36
N GLN A 426 34.16 24.36 8.42
CA GLN A 426 33.11 23.43 8.85
C GLN A 426 31.98 23.28 7.82
N LEU A 427 31.63 24.35 7.11
CA LEU A 427 30.64 24.29 6.02
C LEU A 427 31.23 23.63 4.78
N GLU A 428 32.43 24.02 4.34
CA GLU A 428 33.09 23.44 3.16
C GLU A 428 33.32 21.93 3.26
N THR A 429 33.53 21.41 4.47
CA THR A 429 33.67 19.96 4.74
C THR A 429 32.34 19.20 4.79
N ASN A 430 31.20 19.88 4.90
CA ASN A 430 29.87 19.28 5.04
C ASN A 430 28.85 19.82 4.00
N PRO A 431 29.09 19.61 2.69
CA PRO A 431 28.17 20.03 1.65
C PRO A 431 26.86 19.20 1.67
N PRO A 432 25.70 19.80 1.34
CA PRO A 432 24.46 19.05 1.17
C PRO A 432 24.53 18.14 -0.07
N SER A 433 23.64 17.14 -0.15
CA SER A 433 23.56 16.19 -1.27
C SER A 433 23.62 16.88 -2.64
N SER A 434 24.45 16.36 -3.55
CA SER A 434 24.63 16.89 -4.91
C SER A 434 23.40 16.67 -5.81
N VAL A 435 22.73 15.52 -5.64
CA VAL A 435 21.52 15.11 -6.36
C VAL A 435 20.51 14.49 -5.39
N TYR A 436 19.24 14.44 -5.80
CA TYR A 436 18.20 13.68 -5.10
C TYR A 436 18.33 12.17 -5.40
N LEU A 437 18.39 11.83 -6.69
CA LEU A 437 18.63 10.47 -7.20
C LEU A 437 19.67 10.58 -8.31
N SER A 438 20.63 9.66 -8.38
CA SER A 438 21.49 9.52 -9.57
C SER A 438 20.72 8.86 -10.72
N VAL A 439 21.29 8.87 -11.93
CA VAL A 439 20.70 8.16 -13.09
C VAL A 439 20.51 6.67 -12.80
N ARG A 440 21.46 6.05 -12.08
CA ARG A 440 21.40 4.65 -11.67
C ARG A 440 20.29 4.40 -10.65
N ASP A 441 20.16 5.26 -9.64
CA ASP A 441 19.09 5.16 -8.64
C ASP A 441 17.71 5.34 -9.29
N ARG A 442 17.61 6.24 -10.28
CA ARG A 442 16.37 6.47 -11.04
C ARG A 442 15.98 5.24 -11.86
N GLN A 443 16.92 4.55 -12.50
CA GLN A 443 16.63 3.31 -13.23
C GLN A 443 16.11 2.19 -12.33
N ILE A 444 16.63 2.07 -11.11
CA ILE A 444 16.12 1.12 -10.11
C ILE A 444 14.71 1.55 -9.65
N LEU A 445 14.47 2.84 -9.45
CA LEU A 445 13.14 3.37 -9.10
C LEU A 445 12.11 3.11 -10.21
N ASP A 446 12.51 3.25 -11.48
CA ASP A 446 11.66 2.94 -12.63
C ASP A 446 11.30 1.44 -12.71
N TRP A 447 12.14 0.53 -12.17
CA TRP A 447 11.75 -0.87 -12.00
C TRP A 447 10.63 -1.04 -10.97
N HIS A 448 10.66 -0.31 -9.84
CA HIS A 448 9.55 -0.35 -8.88
C HIS A 448 8.26 0.24 -9.45
N PHE A 449 8.35 1.31 -10.26
CA PHE A 449 7.21 1.81 -11.03
C PHE A 449 6.68 0.77 -12.03
N ALA A 450 7.55 0.12 -12.81
CA ALA A 450 7.14 -0.96 -13.72
C ALA A 450 6.51 -2.16 -12.99
N ASN A 451 6.97 -2.51 -11.78
CA ASN A 451 6.33 -3.54 -10.95
C ASN A 451 4.96 -3.09 -10.41
N LEU A 452 4.74 -1.79 -10.19
CA LEU A 452 3.43 -1.22 -9.84
C LEU A 452 2.48 -1.20 -11.06
N GLU A 453 2.98 -0.86 -12.25
CA GLU A 453 2.23 -0.96 -13.52
C GLU A 453 1.88 -2.41 -13.85
N PHE A 454 2.77 -3.37 -13.56
CA PHE A 454 2.49 -4.79 -13.65
C PHE A 454 1.36 -5.23 -12.71
N ALA A 455 1.36 -4.77 -11.46
CA ALA A 455 0.31 -5.10 -10.49
C ALA A 455 -1.06 -4.56 -10.91
N ASN A 456 -1.10 -3.35 -11.49
CA ASN A 456 -2.32 -2.68 -11.94
C ASN A 456 -2.70 -3.00 -13.40
N ALA A 457 -1.85 -3.71 -14.15
CA ALA A 457 -1.97 -3.99 -15.58
C ALA A 457 -2.20 -2.76 -16.48
N THR A 458 -1.72 -1.57 -16.07
CA THR A 458 -1.89 -0.30 -16.80
C THR A 458 -0.77 0.69 -16.43
N PRO A 459 -0.37 1.63 -17.32
CA PRO A 459 0.59 2.67 -16.98
C PRO A 459 0.13 3.56 -15.83
N LEU A 460 1.06 4.06 -15.01
CA LEU A 460 0.72 4.91 -13.84
C LEU A 460 0.01 6.22 -14.24
N GLY A 461 0.18 6.66 -15.49
CA GLY A 461 -0.52 7.81 -16.06
C GLY A 461 -2.04 7.64 -16.20
N ASN A 462 -2.54 6.39 -16.18
CA ASN A 462 -3.97 6.06 -16.27
C ASN A 462 -4.62 5.78 -14.91
N LEU A 463 -3.83 5.66 -13.83
CA LEU A 463 -4.36 5.35 -12.50
C LEU A 463 -4.87 6.61 -11.80
N SER A 464 -6.10 6.57 -11.30
CA SER A 464 -6.69 7.65 -10.48
C SER A 464 -5.88 7.83 -9.20
N LEU A 465 -5.32 9.03 -8.97
CA LEU A 465 -4.56 9.33 -7.76
C LEU A 465 -5.34 9.01 -6.47
N LYS A 466 -6.66 9.24 -6.47
CA LYS A 466 -7.52 9.13 -5.27
C LYS A 466 -8.06 7.71 -5.01
N HIS A 467 -8.12 6.86 -6.03
CA HIS A 467 -8.89 5.62 -6.00
C HIS A 467 -8.18 4.37 -6.54
N TRP A 468 -6.90 4.46 -6.92
CA TRP A 468 -6.15 3.31 -7.42
C TRP A 468 -5.91 2.22 -6.36
N ASP A 469 -5.81 2.59 -5.08
CA ASP A 469 -5.59 1.69 -3.93
C ASP A 469 -6.85 1.54 -3.06
N GLN A 470 -8.05 1.74 -3.62
CA GLN A 470 -9.33 1.68 -2.88
C GLN A 470 -9.69 0.28 -2.37
N ASP A 471 -9.06 -0.78 -2.90
CA ASP A 471 -9.27 -2.17 -2.51
C ASP A 471 -8.18 -2.75 -1.58
N ASP A 472 -7.14 -1.97 -1.23
CA ASP A 472 -6.08 -2.35 -0.28
C ASP A 472 -6.68 -2.80 1.09
N ASP A 473 -7.75 -2.14 1.55
CA ASP A 473 -8.44 -2.46 2.82
C ASP A 473 -9.11 -3.86 2.83
N PHE A 474 -9.20 -4.53 1.67
CA PHE A 474 -9.77 -5.85 1.50
C PHE A 474 -8.73 -6.93 1.12
N GLU A 475 -7.42 -6.65 1.25
CA GLU A 475 -6.35 -7.63 0.98
C GLU A 475 -6.53 -8.92 1.82
N PHE A 476 -6.38 -10.08 1.17
CA PHE A 476 -6.46 -11.39 1.84
C PHE A 476 -5.21 -11.70 2.64
N THR A 477 -5.39 -12.31 3.83
CA THR A 477 -4.26 -12.65 4.69
C THR A 477 -3.58 -13.96 4.26
N GLY A 478 -2.29 -14.09 4.61
CA GLY A 478 -1.45 -15.24 4.26
C GLY A 478 -0.57 -14.98 3.04
N ASN A 479 0.33 -15.93 2.75
CA ASN A 479 1.32 -15.77 1.68
C ASN A 479 0.69 -15.95 0.29
N HIS A 480 1.23 -15.28 -0.73
CA HIS A 480 0.79 -15.49 -2.11
C HIS A 480 1.28 -16.86 -2.63
N LEU A 481 0.44 -17.57 -3.39
CA LEU A 481 0.73 -18.92 -3.88
C LEU A 481 0.54 -19.03 -5.40
N THR A 482 1.29 -19.89 -6.08
CA THR A 482 1.06 -20.28 -7.47
C THR A 482 0.37 -21.64 -7.56
N VAL A 483 -0.39 -21.87 -8.65
CA VAL A 483 -1.08 -23.15 -8.92
C VAL A 483 -0.19 -24.01 -9.82
N ARG A 484 0.62 -24.92 -9.25
CA ARG A 484 1.65 -25.66 -10.03
C ARG A 484 1.09 -26.58 -11.11
N ASN A 485 -0.06 -27.20 -10.87
CA ASN A 485 -0.74 -28.02 -11.87
C ASN A 485 -1.49 -27.18 -12.94
N GLY A 486 -1.36 -25.84 -12.90
CA GLY A 486 -1.88 -24.89 -13.87
C GLY A 486 -3.34 -24.50 -13.59
N TYR A 487 -3.60 -23.19 -13.49
CA TYR A 487 -4.85 -22.62 -12.98
C TYR A 487 -6.10 -23.03 -13.79
N SER A 488 -5.97 -23.50 -15.04
CA SER A 488 -7.09 -24.03 -15.83
C SER A 488 -7.85 -25.18 -15.16
N CYS A 489 -7.26 -25.85 -14.16
CA CYS A 489 -7.96 -26.87 -13.37
C CYS A 489 -9.26 -26.33 -12.74
N VAL A 490 -9.27 -25.07 -12.27
CA VAL A 490 -10.44 -24.43 -11.63
C VAL A 490 -11.62 -24.30 -12.60
N PRO A 491 -11.53 -23.58 -13.75
CA PRO A 491 -12.67 -23.45 -14.65
C PRO A 491 -13.04 -24.76 -15.35
N VAL A 492 -12.10 -25.67 -15.60
CA VAL A 492 -12.42 -26.99 -16.18
C VAL A 492 -13.25 -27.81 -15.19
N ALA A 493 -12.90 -27.85 -13.91
CA ALA A 493 -13.65 -28.59 -12.90
C ALA A 493 -15.01 -27.91 -12.57
N LEU A 494 -15.10 -26.58 -12.63
CA LEU A 494 -16.39 -25.86 -12.50
C LEU A 494 -17.33 -26.09 -13.70
N ALA A 495 -16.78 -26.33 -14.90
CA ALA A 495 -17.54 -26.59 -16.12
C ALA A 495 -18.23 -27.97 -16.15
N ASP A 496 -17.79 -28.91 -15.30
CA ASP A 496 -18.34 -30.26 -15.28
C ASP A 496 -19.84 -30.28 -14.94
N GLY A 497 -20.61 -31.00 -15.75
CA GLY A 497 -22.08 -31.08 -15.66
C GLY A 497 -22.87 -29.88 -16.20
N LEU A 498 -22.25 -28.88 -16.83
CA LEU A 498 -22.93 -27.70 -17.38
C LEU A 498 -23.17 -27.79 -18.90
N ASP A 499 -24.28 -27.22 -19.40
CA ASP A 499 -24.50 -27.04 -20.85
C ASP A 499 -23.72 -25.82 -21.35
N ILE A 500 -22.61 -26.07 -22.05
CA ILE A 500 -21.71 -25.03 -22.58
C ILE A 500 -21.60 -25.15 -24.10
N ARG A 501 -22.02 -24.10 -24.80
CA ARG A 501 -21.89 -23.93 -26.24
C ARG A 501 -20.60 -23.16 -26.55
N LEU A 502 -19.50 -23.91 -26.67
CA LEU A 502 -18.21 -23.38 -27.10
C LEU A 502 -18.24 -22.95 -28.58
N GLY A 503 -17.35 -22.02 -28.95
CA GLY A 503 -17.28 -21.47 -30.31
C GLY A 503 -18.58 -20.80 -30.76
N THR A 504 -19.33 -20.20 -29.83
CA THR A 504 -20.64 -19.60 -30.05
C THR A 504 -20.61 -18.15 -29.59
N ALA A 505 -20.25 -17.25 -30.50
CA ALA A 505 -20.09 -15.83 -30.22
C ALA A 505 -21.46 -15.14 -30.22
N VAL A 506 -21.85 -14.51 -29.11
CA VAL A 506 -23.07 -13.69 -29.05
C VAL A 506 -22.90 -12.43 -29.91
N THR A 507 -23.93 -12.07 -30.66
CA THR A 507 -23.93 -10.91 -31.56
C THR A 507 -25.01 -9.88 -31.25
N ASP A 508 -26.12 -10.28 -30.61
CA ASP A 508 -27.26 -9.41 -30.29
C ASP A 508 -28.00 -9.94 -29.05
N ILE A 509 -28.44 -9.04 -28.18
CA ILE A 509 -29.15 -9.34 -26.94
C ILE A 509 -30.39 -8.45 -26.88
N GLN A 510 -31.56 -9.08 -26.97
CA GLN A 510 -32.85 -8.40 -26.96
C GLN A 510 -33.56 -8.68 -25.64
N TYR A 511 -33.75 -7.65 -24.81
CA TYR A 511 -34.45 -7.72 -23.53
C TYR A 511 -35.71 -6.86 -23.54
N GLY A 512 -36.82 -7.41 -23.04
CA GLY A 512 -38.11 -6.71 -22.97
C GLY A 512 -39.30 -7.66 -22.89
N GLY A 513 -40.35 -7.25 -22.18
CA GLY A 513 -41.51 -8.12 -21.93
C GLY A 513 -41.15 -9.29 -20.99
N PRO A 514 -41.71 -10.51 -21.19
CA PRO A 514 -41.60 -11.62 -20.24
C PRO A 514 -40.29 -12.43 -20.33
N GLY A 515 -39.26 -11.95 -21.03
CA GLY A 515 -38.01 -12.71 -21.20
C GLY A 515 -36.91 -12.00 -21.98
N VAL A 516 -35.91 -12.77 -22.38
CA VAL A 516 -34.71 -12.32 -23.11
C VAL A 516 -34.46 -13.24 -24.30
N THR A 517 -34.09 -12.66 -25.45
CA THR A 517 -33.66 -13.41 -26.64
C THR A 517 -32.21 -13.05 -26.96
N VAL A 518 -31.34 -14.05 -27.06
CA VAL A 518 -29.92 -13.88 -27.39
C VAL A 518 -29.65 -14.52 -28.75
N LYS A 519 -29.07 -13.76 -29.68
CA LYS A 519 -28.57 -14.30 -30.95
C LYS A 519 -27.08 -14.54 -30.86
N ALA A 520 -26.64 -15.67 -31.39
CA ALA A 520 -25.23 -16.02 -31.43
C ALA A 520 -24.88 -16.73 -32.74
N VAL A 521 -23.62 -16.64 -33.13
CA VAL A 521 -23.09 -17.20 -34.37
C VAL A 521 -22.02 -18.22 -34.02
N SER A 522 -22.03 -19.37 -34.70
CA SER A 522 -20.96 -20.35 -34.52
C SER A 522 -19.70 -19.89 -35.26
N THR A 523 -18.56 -19.88 -34.56
CA THR A 523 -17.24 -19.59 -35.15
C THR A 523 -16.86 -20.57 -36.26
N ARG A 524 -17.47 -21.76 -36.30
CA ARG A 524 -17.25 -22.78 -37.34
C ARG A 524 -18.18 -22.61 -38.54
N ASN A 525 -19.42 -22.20 -38.31
CA ASN A 525 -20.45 -21.98 -39.33
C ASN A 525 -21.08 -20.57 -39.18
N PRO A 526 -20.42 -19.51 -39.67
CA PRO A 526 -20.88 -18.14 -39.45
C PRO A 526 -22.21 -17.78 -40.15
N SER A 527 -22.59 -18.53 -41.19
CA SER A 527 -23.77 -18.28 -42.02
C SER A 527 -25.11 -18.63 -41.38
N GLN A 528 -25.13 -19.34 -40.24
CA GLN A 528 -26.36 -19.78 -39.58
C GLN A 528 -26.44 -19.27 -38.13
N PRO A 529 -27.07 -18.09 -37.90
CA PRO A 529 -27.26 -17.58 -36.55
C PRO A 529 -28.22 -18.47 -35.74
N GLN A 530 -27.83 -18.75 -34.51
CA GLN A 530 -28.63 -19.46 -33.52
C GLN A 530 -29.35 -18.47 -32.60
N THR A 531 -30.56 -18.82 -32.17
CA THR A 531 -31.37 -17.99 -31.27
C THR A 531 -31.71 -18.76 -30.00
N PHE A 532 -31.34 -18.19 -28.85
CA PHE A 532 -31.60 -18.73 -27.53
C PHE A 532 -32.64 -17.85 -26.82
N LYS A 533 -33.59 -18.46 -26.11
CA LYS A 533 -34.65 -17.75 -25.37
C LYS A 533 -34.60 -18.11 -23.89
N GLY A 534 -34.47 -17.09 -23.04
CA GLY A 534 -34.51 -17.19 -21.58
C GLY A 534 -35.79 -16.59 -21.03
N ASN A 535 -36.29 -17.15 -19.92
CA ASN A 535 -37.48 -16.67 -19.22
C ASN A 535 -37.19 -16.51 -17.71
N VAL A 536 -37.05 -15.26 -17.28
CA VAL A 536 -36.92 -14.91 -15.86
C VAL A 536 -38.30 -14.46 -15.38
N SER A 537 -39.10 -15.41 -14.89
CA SER A 537 -40.48 -15.17 -14.47
C SER A 537 -40.60 -14.59 -13.04
N SER A 538 -39.87 -13.50 -12.77
CA SER A 538 -39.87 -12.69 -11.54
C SER A 538 -39.00 -11.43 -11.76
N PRO A 539 -39.14 -10.33 -10.97
CA PRO A 539 -38.40 -9.07 -11.19
C PRO A 539 -36.87 -9.27 -11.18
N PRO A 540 -36.10 -8.32 -11.75
CA PRO A 540 -34.82 -8.64 -12.38
C PRO A 540 -33.80 -9.16 -11.38
N ILE A 541 -33.46 -10.44 -11.51
CA ILE A 541 -32.19 -10.95 -11.02
C ILE A 541 -31.10 -10.13 -11.72
N THR A 542 -30.40 -9.32 -10.94
CA THR A 542 -29.22 -8.58 -11.37
C THR A 542 -28.19 -9.59 -11.88
N LEU A 543 -28.13 -9.75 -13.20
CA LEU A 543 -27.08 -10.52 -13.86
C LEU A 543 -25.73 -9.98 -13.36
N PRO A 544 -24.84 -10.84 -12.83
CA PRO A 544 -23.51 -10.42 -12.43
C PRO A 544 -22.85 -9.66 -13.57
N LEU A 545 -22.20 -8.55 -13.23
CA LEU A 545 -21.65 -7.60 -14.19
C LEU A 545 -20.78 -8.34 -15.23
N PHE A 546 -21.30 -8.51 -16.45
CA PHE A 546 -20.48 -9.00 -17.54
C PHE A 546 -19.34 -8.01 -17.80
N SER A 547 -18.20 -8.55 -18.23
CA SER A 547 -17.03 -7.75 -18.60
C SER A 547 -17.33 -6.93 -19.86
N TYR A 548 -17.95 -5.76 -19.70
CA TYR A 548 -18.14 -4.75 -20.75
C TYR A 548 -16.80 -4.10 -21.12
N LYS A 549 -15.87 -4.89 -21.69
CA LYS A 549 -14.66 -4.38 -22.33
C LYS A 549 -14.50 -5.00 -23.71
N MET A 550 -15.11 -4.34 -24.69
CA MET A 550 -14.68 -4.34 -26.08
C MET A 550 -14.36 -2.90 -26.48
N ASN A 551 -13.11 -2.49 -26.28
CA ASN A 551 -12.36 -1.74 -27.28
C ASN A 551 -10.87 -1.63 -26.93
N SER A 552 -10.06 -1.51 -27.98
CA SER A 552 -8.59 -1.45 -28.02
C SER A 552 -7.81 -2.75 -27.74
N TRP A 553 -6.72 -2.92 -28.52
CA TRP A 553 -5.63 -3.91 -28.38
C TRP A 553 -5.88 -5.38 -28.77
N LEU A 554 -6.31 -5.60 -30.02
CA LEU A 554 -5.82 -6.70 -30.86
C LEU A 554 -5.93 -6.32 -32.35
N ILE A 555 -4.85 -5.78 -32.91
CA ILE A 555 -4.76 -5.46 -34.34
C ILE A 555 -4.55 -6.76 -35.12
N ASN A 556 -5.66 -7.42 -35.47
CA ASN A 556 -5.89 -8.29 -36.65
C ASN A 556 -7.02 -9.29 -36.36
N ASP A 557 -8.28 -8.86 -36.54
CA ASP A 557 -9.30 -9.63 -37.27
C ASP A 557 -10.54 -8.75 -37.51
N THR A 558 -10.85 -8.48 -38.77
CA THR A 558 -11.71 -7.37 -39.22
C THR A 558 -13.23 -7.59 -39.10
N LEU A 559 -13.69 -8.59 -38.33
CA LEU A 559 -15.10 -9.01 -38.31
C LEU A 559 -15.83 -8.91 -36.98
N ASN A 560 -15.13 -8.77 -35.84
CA ASN A 560 -15.78 -8.80 -34.51
C ASN A 560 -16.02 -7.42 -33.85
N HIS A 561 -15.55 -6.32 -34.46
CA HIS A 561 -15.56 -5.00 -33.82
C HIS A 561 -16.89 -4.21 -33.93
N LEU A 562 -17.81 -4.59 -34.81
CA LEU A 562 -18.95 -3.74 -35.20
C LEU A 562 -20.29 -4.04 -34.46
N CYS A 563 -20.48 -5.19 -33.82
CA CYS A 563 -21.80 -5.57 -33.29
C CYS A 563 -22.06 -5.22 -31.81
N PHE A 564 -21.02 -5.09 -30.97
CA PHE A 564 -21.23 -4.83 -29.53
C PHE A 564 -21.38 -3.34 -29.17
N SER A 565 -21.01 -2.41 -30.06
CA SER A 565 -21.25 -0.97 -29.92
C SER A 565 -22.74 -0.65 -29.82
N ASP A 566 -23.54 -1.31 -30.64
CA ASP A 566 -24.98 -1.02 -30.79
C ASP A 566 -25.76 -1.41 -29.52
N TYR A 567 -25.34 -2.48 -28.84
CA TYR A 567 -25.92 -2.86 -27.55
C TYR A 567 -25.58 -1.86 -26.43
N ILE A 568 -24.36 -1.32 -26.41
CA ILE A 568 -23.96 -0.30 -25.41
C ILE A 568 -24.80 0.97 -25.56
N ALA A 569 -25.18 1.35 -26.78
CA ALA A 569 -26.05 2.49 -27.07
C ALA A 569 -27.51 2.32 -26.58
N HIS A 570 -27.93 1.10 -26.22
CA HIS A 570 -29.28 0.81 -25.70
C HIS A 570 -29.33 0.56 -24.19
N LEU A 571 -28.17 0.53 -23.52
CA LEU A 571 -28.10 0.49 -22.06
C LEU A 571 -28.54 1.83 -21.45
N PRO A 572 -29.11 1.84 -20.23
CA PRO A 572 -29.39 3.09 -19.51
C PRO A 572 -28.11 3.94 -19.36
N THR A 573 -28.22 5.25 -19.52
CA THR A 573 -27.07 6.18 -19.56
C THR A 573 -26.09 6.00 -18.40
N ALA A 574 -26.58 5.77 -17.18
CA ALA A 574 -25.74 5.52 -16.01
C ALA A 574 -24.82 4.28 -16.17
N LYS A 575 -25.25 3.25 -16.93
CA LYS A 575 -24.46 2.05 -17.22
C LYS A 575 -23.47 2.30 -18.36
N SER A 576 -23.88 2.96 -19.45
CA SER A 576 -22.97 3.26 -20.56
C SER A 576 -21.90 4.26 -20.16
N SER A 577 -22.24 5.30 -19.39
CA SER A 577 -21.27 6.25 -18.82
C SER A 577 -20.26 5.59 -17.90
N ALA A 578 -20.67 4.66 -17.02
CA ALA A 578 -19.75 3.93 -16.15
C ALA A 578 -18.76 3.05 -16.95
N VAL A 579 -19.22 2.44 -18.05
CA VAL A 579 -18.38 1.65 -18.95
C VAL A 579 -17.40 2.51 -19.74
N THR A 580 -17.79 3.73 -20.14
CA THR A 580 -16.89 4.65 -20.86
C THR A 580 -15.94 5.42 -19.93
N SER A 581 -16.26 5.60 -18.64
CA SER A 581 -15.31 6.14 -17.65
C SER A 581 -14.26 5.13 -17.17
N GLU A 582 -14.36 3.86 -17.61
CA GLU A 582 -13.41 2.77 -17.36
C GLU A 582 -12.41 2.54 -18.53
N GLN A 583 -12.44 3.42 -19.54
CA GLN A 583 -11.56 3.44 -20.72
C GLN A 583 -10.57 4.61 -20.64
#